data_AF-C1MR25-F1
#
_entry.id   AF-C1MR25-F1
#
_cell.length_a   1.000
_cell.length_b   1.000
_cell.length_c   1.000
_cell.angle_alpha   90.00
_cell.angle_beta   90.00
_cell.angle_gamma   90.00
#
_symmetry.space_group_name_H-M   'P 1'
#
loop_
_entity.id
_entity.type
_entity.pdbx_description
1 polymer ?
#
loop_
_entity_poly.entity_id
_entity_poly.type
_entity_poly.pdbx_seq_one_letter_code
_entity_poly.pdbx_strand_id
1 'polypeptide(L)'
;VKLHLYDLSQGMAAMMSAPLLGKQIDGIWHTGVVVFGREYYFGGGIQCGAPGGTHFGRPLRTIDLGETHIPEDLFETFLIELSPRFTAQTYNLLRWNCNNFSDEIAHFLVGVGIPRHIVDLPNEVMSTPLGQQLMPMLTMMENQMR
;
A
#
# COMPACT_ATOMS: atom_id res chain seq x y z
N VAL A 1 -7.35 -3.39 -14.45
CA VAL A 1 -6.60 -2.78 -13.34
C VAL A 1 -6.57 -3.77 -12.21
N LYS A 2 -5.40 -4.08 -11.66
CA LYS A 2 -5.27 -5.07 -10.58
C LYS A 2 -4.53 -4.46 -9.40
N LEU A 3 -4.82 -4.94 -8.20
CA LEU A 3 -4.08 -4.61 -6.99
C LEU A 3 -3.23 -5.80 -6.59
N HIS A 4 -1.92 -5.63 -6.59
CA HIS A 4 -0.99 -6.56 -5.96
C HIS A 4 -0.96 -6.28 -4.46
N LEU A 5 -1.20 -7.32 -3.66
CA LEU A 5 -1.18 -7.27 -2.21
C LEU A 5 0.00 -8.10 -1.69
N TYR A 6 0.88 -7.47 -0.93
CA TYR A 6 2.04 -8.07 -0.30
C TYR A 6 1.88 -8.02 1.23
N ASP A 7 2.35 -9.06 1.91
CA ASP A 7 2.44 -9.07 3.37
C ASP A 7 3.90 -8.89 3.80
N LEU A 8 4.22 -7.70 4.31
CA LEU A 8 5.55 -7.36 4.79
C LEU A 8 5.98 -8.19 6.01
N SER A 9 5.03 -8.77 6.74
CA SER A 9 5.32 -9.63 7.88
C SER A 9 5.58 -11.10 7.49
N GLN A 10 5.34 -11.46 6.23
CA GLN A 10 5.49 -12.84 5.72
C GLN A 10 4.75 -13.88 6.56
N GLY A 11 3.50 -13.58 6.95
CA GLY A 11 2.63 -14.44 7.75
C GLY A 11 2.78 -14.28 9.27
N MET A 12 3.80 -13.57 9.75
CA MET A 12 4.01 -13.36 11.19
C MET A 12 2.86 -12.58 11.84
N ALA A 13 2.32 -11.57 11.16
CA ALA A 13 1.18 -10.81 11.68
C ALA A 13 -0.05 -11.71 11.86
N ALA A 14 -0.35 -12.55 10.87
CA ALA A 14 -1.47 -13.49 10.96
C ALA A 14 -1.34 -14.48 12.13
N MET A 15 -0.11 -14.95 12.42
CA MET A 15 0.14 -15.90 13.49
C MET A 15 0.16 -15.28 14.89
N MET A 16 0.63 -14.04 15.02
CA MET A 16 0.97 -13.45 16.33
C MET A 16 0.06 -12.30 16.75
N SER A 17 -0.71 -11.71 15.84
CA SER A 17 -1.53 -10.53 16.13
C SER A 17 -2.56 -10.76 17.23
N ALA A 18 -3.35 -11.84 17.18
CA ALA A 18 -4.37 -12.12 18.18
C ALA A 18 -3.82 -12.20 19.63
N PRO A 19 -2.79 -13.01 19.96
CA PRO A 19 -2.27 -13.08 21.31
C PRO A 19 -1.52 -11.82 21.77
N LEU A 20 -0.95 -11.03 20.84
CA LEU A 20 -0.14 -9.86 21.17
C LEU A 20 -0.94 -8.56 21.21
N LEU A 21 -1.75 -8.31 20.19
CA LEU A 21 -2.55 -7.09 20.02
C LEU A 21 -3.94 -7.22 20.64
N GLY A 22 -4.35 -8.43 21.03
CA GLY A 22 -5.74 -8.73 21.42
C GLY A 22 -6.72 -8.62 20.24
N LYS A 23 -6.19 -8.54 19.01
CA LYS A 23 -6.94 -8.34 17.77
C LYS A 23 -6.26 -9.12 16.65
N GLN A 24 -7.05 -9.86 15.87
CA GLN A 24 -6.56 -10.56 14.70
C GLN A 24 -6.30 -9.56 13.56
N ILE A 25 -5.11 -9.65 12.98
CA ILE A 25 -4.69 -8.93 11.79
C ILE A 25 -4.00 -9.93 10.87
N ASP A 26 -4.43 -10.00 9.62
CA ASP A 26 -4.02 -11.06 8.68
C ASP A 26 -2.72 -10.77 7.92
N GLY A 27 -2.13 -9.59 8.11
CA GLY A 27 -0.91 -9.18 7.42
C GLY A 27 -0.55 -7.71 7.65
N ILE A 28 0.69 -7.35 7.31
CA ILE A 28 1.11 -5.95 7.19
C ILE A 28 1.12 -5.61 5.71
N TRP A 29 0.07 -4.93 5.27
CA TRP A 29 -0.20 -4.77 3.85
C TRP A 29 0.67 -3.69 3.20
N HIS A 30 1.34 -4.09 2.12
CA HIS A 30 1.85 -3.21 1.09
C HIS A 30 1.09 -3.49 -0.21
N THR A 31 0.76 -2.44 -0.97
CA THR A 31 0.07 -2.58 -2.25
C THR A 31 0.75 -1.86 -3.39
N GLY A 32 0.62 -2.45 -4.58
CA GLY A 32 0.93 -1.83 -5.87
C GLY A 32 -0.23 -2.02 -6.85
N VAL A 33 -0.50 -1.02 -7.67
CA VAL A 33 -1.54 -1.08 -8.71
C VAL A 33 -0.90 -1.45 -10.05
N VAL A 34 -1.41 -2.51 -10.66
CA VAL A 34 -1.00 -2.99 -11.97
C VAL A 34 -1.97 -2.51 -13.05
N VAL A 35 -1.46 -1.70 -13.96
CA VAL A 35 -2.18 -1.13 -15.10
C VAL A 35 -1.20 -0.86 -16.24
N PHE A 36 -1.65 -0.94 -17.50
CA PHE A 36 -0.81 -0.71 -18.69
C PHE A 36 0.51 -1.54 -18.70
N GLY A 37 0.46 -2.76 -18.18
CA GLY A 37 1.63 -3.66 -18.11
C GLY A 37 2.69 -3.27 -17.08
N ARG A 38 2.42 -2.28 -16.22
CA ARG A 38 3.33 -1.77 -15.19
C ARG A 38 2.70 -1.84 -13.81
N GLU A 39 3.53 -1.91 -12.78
CA GLU A 39 3.13 -1.83 -11.38
C GLU A 39 3.59 -0.51 -10.77
N TYR A 40 2.65 0.20 -10.14
CA TYR A 40 2.85 1.50 -9.51
C TYR A 40 2.62 1.39 -8.00
N TYR A 41 3.53 1.93 -7.21
CA TYR A 41 3.41 1.98 -5.76
C TYR A 41 4.11 3.23 -5.21
N PHE A 42 3.89 3.53 -3.93
CA PHE A 42 4.51 4.68 -3.27
C PHE A 42 5.59 4.23 -2.28
N GLY A 43 6.73 4.91 -2.27
CA GLY A 43 7.82 4.75 -1.29
C GLY A 43 8.56 6.06 -1.13
N GLY A 44 9.84 6.13 -1.52
CA GLY A 44 10.62 7.36 -1.69
C GLY A 44 10.14 8.34 -2.76
N GLY A 45 8.89 8.21 -3.19
CA GLY A 45 8.32 8.79 -4.41
C GLY A 45 7.36 7.81 -5.07
N ILE A 46 6.67 8.24 -6.12
CA ILE A 46 5.93 7.33 -7.00
C ILE A 46 6.94 6.43 -7.72
N GLN A 47 6.82 5.11 -7.51
CA GLN A 47 7.66 4.09 -8.12
C GLN A 47 6.89 3.37 -9.23
N CYS A 48 7.60 2.91 -10.25
CA CYS A 48 7.05 2.16 -11.37
C CYS A 48 8.01 1.03 -11.76
N GLY A 49 7.48 -0.17 -11.97
CA GLY A 49 8.28 -1.33 -12.37
C GLY A 49 7.49 -2.41 -13.09
N ALA A 50 8.16 -3.53 -13.38
CA ALA A 50 7.49 -4.71 -13.91
C ALA A 50 6.57 -5.33 -12.84
N PRO A 51 5.36 -5.81 -13.20
CA PRO A 51 4.46 -6.47 -12.25
C PRO A 51 5.11 -7.65 -11.53
N GLY A 52 5.08 -7.63 -10.19
CA GLY A 52 5.72 -8.63 -9.33
C GLY A 52 7.25 -8.59 -9.36
N GLY A 53 7.85 -7.55 -9.94
CA GLY A 53 9.29 -7.32 -9.99
C GLY A 53 9.82 -6.40 -8.89
N THR A 54 9.00 -6.11 -7.87
CA THR A 54 9.38 -5.26 -6.74
C THR A 54 10.27 -6.03 -5.76
N HIS A 55 10.98 -5.31 -4.89
CA HIS A 55 11.79 -5.92 -3.83
C HIS A 55 10.96 -6.62 -2.74
N PHE A 56 9.63 -6.46 -2.76
CA PHE A 56 8.70 -7.17 -1.88
C PHE A 56 8.45 -8.63 -2.31
N GLY A 57 9.02 -9.06 -3.44
CA GLY A 57 8.91 -10.42 -3.94
C GLY A 57 7.63 -10.64 -4.73
N ARG A 58 7.02 -11.82 -4.57
CA ARG A 58 5.77 -12.16 -5.27
C ARG A 58 4.56 -11.66 -4.48
N PRO A 59 3.54 -11.09 -5.14
CA PRO A 59 2.31 -10.70 -4.44
C PRO A 59 1.66 -11.92 -3.79
N LEU A 60 1.24 -11.77 -2.54
CA LEU A 60 0.49 -12.79 -1.80
C LEU A 60 -0.87 -13.01 -2.47
N ARG A 61 -1.52 -11.92 -2.89
CA ARG A 61 -2.79 -11.94 -3.61
C ARG A 61 -2.80 -10.89 -4.71
N THR A 62 -3.57 -11.17 -5.76
CA THR A 62 -3.90 -10.21 -6.81
C THR A 62 -5.41 -10.01 -6.78
N ILE A 63 -5.85 -8.78 -6.55
CA ILE A 63 -7.26 -8.40 -6.49
C ILE A 63 -7.61 -7.69 -7.80
N ASP A 64 -8.67 -8.12 -8.47
CA ASP A 64 -9.17 -7.42 -9.64
C ASP A 64 -9.94 -6.17 -9.19
N LEU A 65 -9.54 -4.99 -9.69
CA LEU A 65 -10.19 -3.71 -9.41
C LEU A 65 -11.15 -3.30 -10.55
N GLY A 66 -11.14 -4.02 -11.68
CA GLY A 66 -11.97 -3.74 -12.84
C GLY A 66 -11.21 -3.17 -14.03
N GLU A 67 -11.96 -2.70 -15.03
CA GLU A 67 -11.42 -2.21 -16.30
C GLU A 67 -11.40 -0.67 -16.31
N THR A 68 -10.29 -0.11 -16.77
CA THR A 68 -10.15 1.33 -16.94
C THR A 68 -10.36 1.70 -18.40
N HIS A 69 -11.07 2.80 -18.63
CA HIS A 69 -11.19 3.43 -19.95
C HIS A 69 -10.32 4.69 -20.04
N ILE A 70 -9.52 4.96 -19.00
CA ILE A 70 -8.59 6.08 -18.97
C ILE A 70 -7.41 5.74 -19.90
N PRO A 71 -7.07 6.62 -20.86
CA PRO A 71 -5.87 6.47 -21.68
C PRO A 71 -4.59 6.51 -20.83
N GLU A 72 -3.56 5.78 -21.26
CA GLU A 72 -2.29 5.69 -20.55
C GLU A 72 -1.61 7.06 -20.40
N ASP A 73 -1.63 7.89 -21.44
CA ASP A 73 -1.08 9.25 -21.43
C ASP A 73 -1.78 10.18 -20.42
N LEU A 74 -3.10 10.04 -20.28
CA LEU A 74 -3.85 10.78 -19.27
C LEU A 74 -3.51 10.31 -17.85
N PHE A 75 -3.29 9.00 -17.67
CA PHE A 75 -2.83 8.45 -16.40
C PHE A 75 -1.41 8.92 -16.05
N GLU A 76 -0.49 8.95 -17.00
CA GLU A 76 0.86 9.49 -16.80
C GLU A 76 0.83 10.97 -16.42
N THR A 77 -0.02 11.77 -17.10
CA THR A 77 -0.23 13.19 -16.75
C THR A 77 -0.76 13.33 -15.33
N PHE A 78 -1.75 12.51 -14.96
CA PHE A 78 -2.28 12.48 -13.60
C PHE A 78 -1.22 12.11 -12.57
N LEU A 79 -0.34 11.13 -12.84
CA LEU A 79 0.75 10.78 -11.93
C LEU A 79 1.75 11.94 -11.73
N ILE A 80 2.02 12.73 -12.78
CA ILE A 80 2.87 13.93 -12.68
C ILE A 80 2.22 14.95 -11.75
N GLU A 81 0.94 15.24 -11.92
CA GLU A 81 0.18 16.17 -11.06
C GLU A 81 0.08 15.67 -9.61
N LEU A 82 0.02 14.35 -9.44
CA LEU A 82 -0.08 13.69 -8.14
C LEU A 82 1.26 13.67 -7.39
N SER A 83 2.39 13.61 -8.11
CA SER A 83 3.73 13.42 -7.56
C SER A 83 4.15 14.39 -6.44
N PRO A 84 3.76 15.70 -6.41
CA PRO A 84 4.13 16.60 -5.33
C PRO A 84 3.52 16.21 -3.97
N ARG A 85 2.44 15.40 -3.96
CA ARG A 85 1.80 14.86 -2.76
C ARG A 85 2.39 13.51 -2.32
N PHE A 86 3.19 12.87 -3.17
CA PHE A 86 3.75 11.54 -2.97
C PHE A 86 5.27 11.56 -3.15
N THR A 87 5.93 12.26 -2.25
CA THR A 87 7.39 12.37 -2.13
C THR A 87 7.92 11.58 -0.94
N ALA A 88 9.23 11.29 -0.92
CA ALA A 88 9.90 10.68 0.24
C ALA A 88 9.61 11.44 1.56
N GLN A 89 9.53 12.78 1.51
CA GLN A 89 9.27 13.61 2.69
C GLN A 89 7.82 13.48 3.18
N THR A 90 6.88 13.28 2.26
CA THR A 90 5.46 13.09 2.61
C THR A 90 5.13 11.66 3.03
N TYR A 91 6.02 10.69 2.78
CA TYR A 91 5.78 9.30 3.15
C TYR A 91 5.66 9.17 4.67
N ASN A 92 4.53 8.59 5.10
CA ASN A 92 4.24 8.26 6.48
C ASN A 92 3.58 6.89 6.54
N LEU A 93 4.20 5.93 7.23
CA LEU A 93 3.75 4.54 7.26
C LEU A 93 2.32 4.39 7.80
N LEU A 94 1.88 5.27 8.69
CA LEU A 94 0.57 5.16 9.34
C LEU A 94 -0.54 5.99 8.68
N ARG A 95 -0.18 7.08 8.01
CA ARG A 95 -1.15 8.09 7.55
C ARG A 95 -1.10 8.34 6.04
N TRP A 96 0.05 8.13 5.41
CA TRP A 96 0.29 8.48 4.01
C TRP A 96 1.31 7.55 3.37
N ASN A 97 0.84 6.37 2.97
CA ASN A 97 1.68 5.26 2.51
C ASN A 97 1.19 4.69 1.16
N CYS A 98 1.78 3.57 0.77
CA CYS A 98 1.47 2.80 -0.44
C CYS A 98 -0.03 2.54 -0.66
N ASN A 99 -0.75 2.29 0.43
CA ASN A 99 -2.17 1.94 0.41
C ASN A 99 -3.02 3.20 0.10
N ASN A 100 -2.65 4.37 0.64
CA ASN A 100 -3.28 5.64 0.28
C ASN A 100 -3.05 6.01 -1.18
N PHE A 101 -1.82 5.85 -1.66
CA PHE A 101 -1.50 6.04 -3.08
C PHE A 101 -2.33 5.11 -3.97
N SER A 102 -2.37 3.83 -3.63
CA SER A 102 -3.12 2.82 -4.37
C SER A 102 -4.63 3.12 -4.37
N ASP A 103 -5.18 3.63 -3.26
CA ASP A 103 -6.58 4.05 -3.16
C ASP A 103 -6.88 5.23 -4.09
N GLU A 104 -6.03 6.25 -4.14
CA GLU A 104 -6.22 7.43 -5.00
C GLU A 104 -6.16 7.06 -6.49
N ILE A 105 -5.15 6.30 -6.91
CA ILE A 105 -5.02 5.94 -8.32
C ILE A 105 -6.09 4.90 -8.74
N ALA A 106 -6.55 4.04 -7.83
CA ALA A 106 -7.68 3.15 -8.10
C ALA A 106 -8.97 3.95 -8.33
N HIS A 107 -9.25 4.94 -7.48
CA HIS A 107 -10.39 5.84 -7.67
C HIS A 107 -10.34 6.56 -9.02
N PHE A 108 -9.16 7.04 -9.43
CA PHE A 108 -8.99 7.68 -10.72
C PHE A 108 -9.19 6.72 -11.90
N LEU A 109 -8.62 5.51 -11.83
CA LEU A 109 -8.62 4.55 -12.93
C LEU A 109 -9.97 3.85 -13.13
N VAL A 110 -10.63 3.46 -12.04
CA VAL A 110 -11.83 2.59 -12.08
C VAL A 110 -13.02 3.11 -11.26
N GLY A 111 -12.91 4.31 -10.69
CA GLY A 111 -14.00 4.96 -9.94
C GLY A 111 -14.21 4.42 -8.52
N VAL A 112 -13.48 3.38 -8.11
CA VAL A 112 -13.57 2.75 -6.79
C VAL A 112 -12.20 2.64 -6.15
N GLY A 113 -12.16 2.76 -4.82
CA GLY A 113 -10.95 2.60 -4.02
C GLY A 113 -10.57 1.14 -3.80
N ILE A 114 -9.51 0.91 -3.04
CA ILE A 114 -9.06 -0.43 -2.66
C ILE A 114 -9.83 -0.94 -1.43
N PRO A 115 -9.78 -2.25 -1.11
CA PRO A 115 -10.49 -2.78 0.06
C PRO A 115 -10.14 -2.05 1.37
N ARG A 116 -11.16 -1.61 2.10
CA ARG A 116 -11.00 -0.74 3.28
C ARG A 116 -10.12 -1.32 4.38
N HIS A 117 -10.19 -2.63 4.63
CA HIS A 117 -9.34 -3.32 5.61
C HIS A 117 -7.83 -3.18 5.32
N ILE A 118 -7.43 -2.82 4.10
CA ILE A 118 -6.03 -2.54 3.74
C ILE A 118 -5.65 -1.11 4.10
N VAL A 119 -6.49 -0.14 3.76
CA VAL A 119 -6.26 1.30 4.04
C VAL A 119 -6.35 1.59 5.54
N ASP A 120 -7.29 0.95 6.23
CA ASP A 120 -7.58 1.19 7.65
C ASP A 120 -6.66 0.42 8.60
N LEU A 121 -5.82 -0.49 8.08
CA LEU A 121 -4.92 -1.34 8.87
C LEU A 121 -4.09 -0.55 9.92
N PRO A 122 -3.46 0.59 9.58
CA PRO A 122 -2.71 1.35 10.58
C PRO A 122 -3.56 1.81 11.77
N ASN A 123 -4.81 2.23 11.53
CA ASN A 123 -5.73 2.63 12.59
C ASN A 123 -6.08 1.44 13.49
N GLU A 124 -6.27 0.27 12.89
CA GLU A 124 -6.56 -0.95 13.64
C GLU A 124 -5.41 -1.36 14.56
N VAL A 125 -4.17 -1.29 14.08
CA VAL A 125 -2.98 -1.52 14.92
C VAL A 125 -2.89 -0.48 16.04
N MET A 126 -3.00 0.81 15.71
CA MET A 126 -2.81 1.92 16.65
C MET A 126 -3.92 2.05 17.70
N SER A 127 -5.09 1.43 17.45
CA SER A 127 -6.17 1.33 18.43
C SER A 127 -5.84 0.42 19.62
N THR A 128 -4.78 -0.38 19.53
CA THR A 128 -4.36 -1.33 20.58
C THR A 128 -3.23 -0.76 21.45
N PRO A 129 -3.16 -1.11 22.75
CA PRO A 129 -2.07 -0.66 23.62
C PRO A 129 -0.68 -1.06 23.11
N LEU A 130 -0.54 -2.28 22.58
CA LEU A 130 0.73 -2.74 22.02
C LEU A 130 1.07 -2.00 20.71
N GLY A 131 0.10 -1.68 19.86
CA GLY A 131 0.36 -0.86 18.65
C GLY A 131 1.03 0.47 18.97
N GLN A 132 0.64 1.12 20.07
CA GLN A 132 1.30 2.34 20.55
C GLN A 132 2.74 2.11 21.01
N GLN A 133 3.03 0.94 21.60
CA GLN A 133 4.38 0.56 22.01
C GLN A 133 5.29 0.19 20.82
N LEU A 134 4.71 -0.24 19.69
CA LEU A 134 5.44 -0.58 18.47
C LEU A 134 5.88 0.63 17.65
N MET A 135 5.51 1.86 18.05
CA MET A 135 5.88 3.09 17.35
C MET A 135 7.35 3.20 16.94
N PRO A 136 8.34 2.87 17.81
CA PRO A 136 9.76 2.92 17.40
C PRO A 136 10.08 1.97 16.23
N MET A 137 9.51 0.77 16.23
CA MET A 137 9.68 -0.21 15.16
C MET A 137 9.00 0.24 13.86
N LEU A 138 7.80 0.81 13.97
CA LEU A 138 7.06 1.37 12.82
C LEU A 138 7.81 2.53 12.18
N THR A 139 8.44 3.40 12.97
CA THR A 139 9.33 4.46 12.46
C THR A 139 10.55 3.90 11.74
N MET A 140 11.15 2.80 12.24
CA MET A 140 12.26 2.14 11.54
C MET A 140 11.82 1.57 10.19
N MET A 141 10.64 0.95 10.13
CA MET A 141 10.06 0.45 8.87
C MET A 141 9.76 1.61 7.90
N GLU A 142 9.23 2.73 8.39
CA GLU A 142 8.98 3.92 7.57
C GLU A 142 10.26 4.40 6.87
N ASN A 143 11.38 4.43 7.59
CA ASN A 143 12.66 4.86 7.02
C ASN A 143 13.20 3.90 5.94
N GLN A 144 12.80 2.62 5.93
CA GLN A 144 13.18 1.67 4.88
C GLN A 144 12.33 1.82 3.61
N MET A 145 11.15 2.45 3.74
CA MET A 145 10.23 2.65 2.64
C MET A 145 10.44 3.99 1.92
N ARG A 146 11.12 4.94 2.58
CA ARG A 146 11.60 6.20 2.00
C ARG A 146 12.84 5.98 1.15
#